data_AF-A0A975B9V1-F1
#
_entry.id   AF-A0A975B9V1-F1
#
_cell.length_a   1.000
_cell.length_b   1.000
_cell.length_c   1.000
_cell.angle_alpha   90.00
_cell.angle_beta   90.00
_cell.angle_gamma   90.00
#
_symmetry.space_group_name_H-M   'P 1'
#
loop_
_entity.id
_entity.type
_entity.pdbx_description
1 polymer ?
#
loop_
_entity_poly.entity_id
_entity_poly.type
_entity_poly.pdbx_seq_one_letter_code
_entity_poly.pdbx_strand_id
1 'polypeptide(L)'
;MNMNQTDQEMIKDITRMGMKTGILLRGVMLQKVDEETLKWGLKELCPGDLMSRYFPFLVTRPDYVNLLNILHLVYSLEGQLDFQIKEYGFDSLKDDLHEINFSLQQIGEQFDLQELAQAV
;
A
#
# COMPACT_ATOMS: atom_id res chain seq x y z
N MET A 1 1.84 -2.04 22.44
CA MET A 1 1.96 -3.50 22.30
C MET A 1 3.43 -3.86 22.20
N ASN A 2 3.92 -4.89 22.89
CA ASN A 2 5.28 -5.40 22.63
C ASN A 2 5.26 -6.13 21.28
N MET A 3 5.58 -5.42 20.21
CA MET A 3 5.66 -5.98 18.86
C MET A 3 6.96 -6.79 18.73
N ASN A 4 6.85 -8.00 18.20
CA ASN A 4 8.02 -8.80 17.84
C ASN A 4 8.67 -8.25 16.55
N GLN A 5 9.90 -8.67 16.25
CA GLN A 5 10.66 -8.20 15.08
C GLN A 5 9.90 -8.38 13.75
N THR A 6 9.18 -9.50 13.60
CA THR A 6 8.41 -9.84 12.39
C THR A 6 7.23 -8.89 12.21
N ASP A 7 6.51 -8.57 13.29
CA ASP A 7 5.39 -7.63 13.28
C ASP A 7 5.89 -6.23 12.86
N GLN A 8 7.05 -5.82 13.38
CA GLN A 8 7.68 -4.54 13.02
C GLN A 8 8.10 -4.49 11.54
N GLU A 9 8.70 -5.56 11.02
CA GLU A 9 9.11 -5.65 9.61
C GLU A 9 7.89 -5.58 8.68
N MET A 10 6.84 -6.34 8.97
CA MET A 10 5.59 -6.31 8.22
C MET A 10 4.97 -4.92 8.19
N ILE A 11 4.84 -4.26 9.34
CA ILE A 11 4.30 -2.89 9.41
C ILE A 11 5.13 -1.96 8.53
N LYS A 12 6.46 -2.00 8.63
CA LYS A 12 7.36 -1.16 7.83
C LYS A 12 7.21 -1.40 6.34
N ASP A 13 7.21 -2.66 5.91
CA ASP A 13 7.15 -3.02 4.49
C ASP A 13 5.85 -2.56 3.84
N ILE A 14 4.71 -2.91 4.47
CA ILE A 14 3.39 -2.57 3.94
C ILE A 14 3.16 -1.06 3.99
N THR A 15 3.54 -0.39 5.08
CA THR A 15 3.41 1.08 5.18
C THR A 15 4.26 1.78 4.12
N ARG A 16 5.49 1.31 3.89
CA ARG A 16 6.37 1.86 2.85
C ARG A 16 5.79 1.67 1.45
N MET A 17 5.24 0.50 1.17
CA MET A 17 4.55 0.22 -0.10
C MET A 17 3.33 1.13 -0.29
N GLY A 18 2.48 1.27 0.73
CA GLY A 18 1.33 2.16 0.70
C GLY A 18 1.72 3.61 0.42
N MET A 19 2.74 4.13 1.11
CA MET A 19 3.25 5.49 0.88
C MET A 19 3.76 5.69 -0.55
N LYS A 20 4.56 4.74 -1.07
CA LYS A 20 5.07 4.83 -2.45
C LYS A 20 3.94 4.77 -3.48
N THR A 21 2.94 3.92 -3.25
CA THR A 21 1.75 3.85 -4.11
C THR A 21 0.98 5.18 -4.09
N GLY A 22 0.74 5.74 -2.90
CA GLY A 22 0.10 7.05 -2.77
C GLY A 22 0.84 8.17 -3.51
N ILE A 23 2.18 8.15 -3.50
CA ILE A 23 3.01 9.10 -4.27
C ILE A 23 2.82 8.91 -5.78
N LEU A 24 2.83 7.67 -6.28
CA LEU A 24 2.61 7.38 -7.70
C LEU A 24 1.23 7.86 -8.16
N LEU A 25 0.18 7.48 -7.44
CA LEU A 25 -1.20 7.85 -7.74
C LEU A 25 -1.40 9.37 -7.71
N ARG A 26 -0.85 10.05 -6.70
CA ARG A 26 -0.86 11.52 -6.65
C ARG A 26 -0.09 12.14 -7.82
N GLY A 27 1.01 11.53 -8.23
CA GLY A 27 1.77 11.93 -9.41
C GLY A 27 0.93 11.90 -10.69
N VAL A 28 0.10 10.87 -10.86
CA VAL A 28 -0.83 10.74 -12.00
C VAL A 28 -1.86 11.87 -11.96
N MET A 29 -2.45 12.14 -10.80
CA MET A 29 -3.41 13.26 -10.64
C MET A 29 -2.82 14.62 -10.96
N LEU A 30 -1.52 14.80 -10.70
CA LEU A 30 -0.77 16.01 -11.00
C LEU A 30 -0.16 16.02 -12.40
N GLN A 31 -0.46 15.02 -13.24
CA GLN A 31 0.10 14.84 -14.59
C GLN A 31 1.64 14.83 -14.59
N LYS A 32 2.25 14.27 -13.54
CA LYS A 32 3.70 14.09 -13.37
C LYS A 32 4.16 12.65 -13.58
N VAL A 33 3.22 11.71 -13.56
CA VAL A 33 3.43 10.27 -13.76
C VAL A 33 2.47 9.82 -14.84
N ASP A 34 2.99 9.19 -15.89
CA ASP A 34 2.20 8.59 -16.96
C ASP A 34 1.85 7.13 -16.63
N GLU A 35 1.04 6.51 -17.48
CA GLU A 35 0.57 5.12 -17.33
C GLU A 35 1.73 4.13 -17.19
N GLU A 36 2.73 4.23 -18.06
CA GLU A 36 3.89 3.34 -18.09
C GLU A 36 4.72 3.47 -16.81
N THR A 37 4.96 4.71 -16.34
CA THR A 37 5.67 4.97 -15.09
C THR A 37 4.88 4.46 -13.88
N LEU A 38 3.56 4.64 -13.88
CA LEU A 38 2.70 4.10 -12.83
C LEU A 38 2.77 2.57 -12.78
N LYS A 39 2.61 1.91 -13.94
CA LYS A 39 2.65 0.46 -14.08
C LYS A 39 3.98 -0.12 -13.64
N TRP A 40 5.08 0.47 -14.13
CA TRP A 40 6.42 0.08 -13.69
C TRP A 40 6.59 0.29 -12.18
N GLY A 41 6.17 1.45 -11.67
CA GLY A 41 6.25 1.78 -10.25
C GLY A 41 5.51 0.78 -9.36
N LEU A 42 4.29 0.37 -9.72
CA LEU A 42 3.52 -0.63 -8.99
C LEU A 42 4.18 -2.01 -9.02
N LYS A 43 4.75 -2.40 -10.17
CA LYS A 43 5.47 -3.68 -10.30
C LYS A 43 6.71 -3.75 -9.42
N GLU A 44 7.49 -2.66 -9.34
CA GLU A 44 8.69 -2.57 -8.49
C GLU A 44 8.39 -2.59 -6.98
N LEU A 45 7.13 -2.36 -6.59
CA LEU A 45 6.72 -2.53 -5.20
C LEU A 45 6.55 -4.00 -4.80
N CYS A 46 6.53 -4.91 -5.77
CA CYS A 46 6.35 -6.35 -5.59
C CYS A 46 5.20 -6.71 -4.62
N PRO A 47 3.98 -6.17 -4.80
CA PRO A 47 2.88 -6.43 -3.86
C PRO A 47 2.53 -7.92 -3.75
N GLY A 48 2.77 -8.71 -4.81
CA GLY A 48 2.58 -10.17 -4.79
C GLY A 48 3.52 -10.90 -3.82
N ASP A 49 4.76 -10.42 -3.65
CA ASP A 49 5.71 -11.01 -2.70
C ASP A 49 5.28 -10.70 -1.26
N LEU A 50 4.89 -9.44 -1.00
CA LEU A 50 4.37 -9.03 0.31
C LEU A 50 3.05 -9.73 0.63
N MET A 51 2.19 -9.94 -0.37
CA MET A 51 0.94 -10.66 -0.22
C MET A 51 1.22 -12.11 0.21
N SER A 52 2.09 -12.80 -0.52
CA SER A 52 2.47 -14.18 -0.21
C SER A 52 3.09 -14.32 1.17
N ARG A 53 3.89 -13.32 1.60
CA ARG A 53 4.59 -13.33 2.89
C ARG A 53 3.69 -13.02 4.07
N TYR A 54 2.81 -12.02 3.97
CA TYR A 54 2.10 -11.46 5.11
C TYR A 54 0.60 -11.79 5.17
N PHE A 55 -0.03 -12.16 4.05
CA PHE A 55 -1.46 -12.47 4.02
C PHE A 55 -1.90 -13.56 5.02
N PRO A 56 -1.22 -14.74 5.13
CA PRO A 56 -1.64 -15.80 6.05
C PRO A 56 -1.68 -15.35 7.51
N PHE A 57 -0.85 -14.37 7.85
CA PHE A 57 -0.78 -13.79 9.18
C PHE A 57 -1.86 -12.73 9.38
N LEU A 58 -1.96 -11.77 8.46
CA LEU A 58 -2.91 -10.65 8.54
C LEU A 58 -4.36 -11.09 8.56
N VAL A 59 -4.74 -12.14 7.84
CA VAL A 59 -6.13 -12.61 7.75
C VAL A 59 -6.71 -13.07 9.10
N THR A 60 -5.84 -13.44 10.04
CA THR A 60 -6.24 -13.89 11.39
C THR A 60 -6.18 -12.80 12.45
N ARG A 61 -5.73 -11.59 12.08
CA ARG A 61 -5.43 -10.50 13.01
C ARG A 61 -6.21 -9.23 12.66
N PRO A 62 -7.44 -9.06 13.19
CA PRO A 62 -8.30 -7.93 12.86
C PRO A 62 -7.71 -6.58 13.29
N ASP A 63 -6.80 -6.58 14.26
CA ASP A 63 -6.03 -5.41 14.68
C ASP A 63 -5.09 -4.89 13.57
N TYR A 64 -4.73 -5.69 12.57
CA TYR A 64 -3.88 -5.26 11.45
C TYR A 64 -4.68 -5.03 10.16
N VAL A 65 -6.01 -4.85 10.25
CA VAL A 65 -6.89 -4.73 9.07
C VAL A 65 -6.46 -3.62 8.11
N ASN A 66 -5.95 -2.49 8.61
CA ASN A 66 -5.50 -1.39 7.77
C ASN A 66 -4.26 -1.74 6.93
N LEU A 67 -3.37 -2.61 7.45
CA LEU A 67 -2.25 -3.14 6.66
C LEU A 67 -2.75 -4.10 5.59
N LEU A 68 -3.69 -4.98 5.94
CA LEU A 68 -4.32 -5.89 4.98
C LEU A 68 -5.01 -5.12 3.86
N ASN A 69 -5.68 -4.01 4.19
CA ASN A 69 -6.35 -3.15 3.22
C ASN A 69 -5.35 -2.56 2.21
N ILE A 70 -4.26 -1.96 2.68
CA ILE A 70 -3.19 -1.45 1.80
C ILE A 70 -2.65 -2.58 0.91
N LEU A 71 -2.33 -3.72 1.50
CA LEU A 71 -1.76 -4.84 0.76
C LEU A 71 -2.68 -5.34 -0.35
N HIS A 72 -3.98 -5.48 -0.06
CA HIS A 72 -4.99 -5.88 -1.03
C HIS A 72 -5.20 -4.84 -2.13
N LEU A 73 -5.28 -3.55 -1.78
CA LEU A 73 -5.48 -2.48 -2.74
C LEU A 73 -4.30 -2.39 -3.72
N VAL A 74 -3.07 -2.37 -3.22
CA VAL A 74 -1.88 -2.25 -4.08
C VAL A 74 -1.73 -3.51 -4.96
N TYR A 75 -1.99 -4.70 -4.42
CA TYR A 75 -1.97 -5.94 -5.19
C TYR A 75 -3.04 -5.96 -6.29
N SER A 76 -4.27 -5.54 -5.98
CA SER A 76 -5.35 -5.50 -6.96
C SER A 76 -5.08 -4.47 -8.04
N LEU A 77 -4.58 -3.29 -7.65
CA LEU A 77 -4.21 -2.22 -8.57
C LEU A 77 -3.12 -2.66 -9.54
N GLU A 78 -2.04 -3.31 -9.06
CA GLU A 78 -0.97 -3.82 -9.93
C GLU A 78 -1.50 -4.82 -10.98
N GLY A 79 -2.39 -5.74 -10.57
CA GLY A 79 -2.94 -6.75 -11.46
C GLY A 79 -4.07 -6.27 -12.39
N GLN A 80 -4.73 -5.15 -12.06
CA GLN A 80 -5.94 -4.69 -12.77
C GLN A 80 -5.81 -3.28 -13.36
N LEU A 81 -4.64 -2.64 -13.26
CA LEU A 81 -4.43 -1.26 -13.69
C LEU A 81 -4.92 -0.99 -15.12
N ASP A 82 -4.48 -1.83 -16.06
CA ASP A 82 -4.81 -1.68 -17.49
C ASP A 82 -6.33 -1.73 -17.71
N PHE A 83 -7.01 -2.65 -17.02
CA PHE A 83 -8.47 -2.78 -17.09
C PHE A 83 -9.15 -1.56 -16.47
N GLN A 84 -8.71 -1.16 -15.28
CA GLN A 84 -9.30 -0.06 -14.54
C GLN A 84 -9.20 1.27 -15.32
N ILE A 85 -8.01 1.59 -15.85
CA ILE A 85 -7.81 2.81 -16.65
C ILE A 85 -8.65 2.74 -17.94
N LYS A 86 -8.69 1.59 -18.61
CA LYS A 86 -9.44 1.44 -19.85
C LYS A 86 -10.95 1.63 -19.66
N GLU A 87 -11.53 1.04 -18.62
CA GLU A 87 -12.98 1.03 -18.41
C GLU A 87 -13.48 2.28 -17.66
N TYR A 88 -12.66 2.83 -16.76
CA TYR A 88 -13.08 3.90 -15.85
C TYR A 88 -12.24 5.18 -15.95
N GLY A 89 -11.13 5.16 -16.70
CA GLY A 89 -10.22 6.29 -16.85
C GLY A 89 -9.34 6.54 -15.63
N PHE A 90 -8.36 7.43 -15.76
CA PHE A 90 -7.46 7.78 -14.65
C PHE A 90 -8.16 8.33 -13.41
N ASP A 91 -9.36 8.92 -13.56
CA ASP A 91 -10.11 9.47 -12.44
C ASP A 91 -10.52 8.40 -11.41
N SER A 92 -10.63 7.13 -11.80
CA SER A 92 -10.93 6.04 -10.85
C SER A 92 -9.83 5.85 -9.81
N LEU A 93 -8.59 6.22 -10.14
CA LEU A 93 -7.44 6.07 -9.24
C LEU A 93 -7.50 7.06 -8.05
N LYS A 94 -8.40 8.05 -8.09
CA LYS A 94 -8.62 8.98 -6.98
C LYS A 94 -9.18 8.25 -5.76
N ASP A 95 -10.08 7.30 -5.99
CA ASP A 95 -10.69 6.53 -4.90
C ASP A 95 -9.65 5.61 -4.26
N ASP A 96 -8.82 4.93 -5.06
CA ASP A 96 -7.69 4.14 -4.55
C ASP A 96 -6.71 4.99 -3.72
N LEU A 97 -6.38 6.20 -4.21
CA LEU A 97 -5.52 7.13 -3.48
C LEU A 97 -6.14 7.55 -2.14
N HIS A 98 -7.44 7.82 -2.10
CA HIS A 98 -8.14 8.16 -0.86
C HIS A 98 -8.11 6.99 0.13
N GLU A 99 -8.40 5.77 -0.32
CA GLU A 99 -8.40 4.59 0.54
C GLU A 99 -7.01 4.25 1.09
N ILE A 100 -5.97 4.37 0.26
CA ILE A 100 -4.58 4.18 0.70
C ILE A 100 -4.22 5.23 1.77
N ASN A 101 -4.52 6.51 1.53
CA ASN A 101 -4.22 7.58 2.49
C ASN A 101 -4.98 7.41 3.80
N PHE A 102 -6.25 7.01 3.74
CA PHE A 102 -7.05 6.74 4.93
C PHE A 102 -6.45 5.59 5.74
N SER A 103 -6.08 4.49 5.08
CA SER A 103 -5.47 3.33 5.74
C SER A 103 -4.11 3.69 6.38
N LEU A 104 -3.29 4.50 5.68
CA LEU A 104 -2.01 5.00 6.20
C LEU A 104 -2.21 5.90 7.42
N GLN A 105 -3.23 6.75 7.42
CA GLN A 105 -3.56 7.58 8.58
C GLN A 105 -3.91 6.70 9.79
N GLN A 106 -4.79 5.71 9.61
CA GLN A 106 -5.17 4.79 10.69
C GLN A 106 -3.97 3.99 11.22
N ILE A 107 -3.06 3.56 10.35
CA ILE A 107 -1.79 2.91 10.75
C ILE A 107 -0.94 3.88 11.59
N GLY A 108 -0.81 5.14 11.19
CA GLY A 108 -0.04 6.14 11.93
C GLY A 108 -0.66 6.51 13.29
N GLU A 109 -1.98 6.40 13.44
CA GLU A 109 -2.68 6.57 14.71
C GLU A 109 -2.52 5.34 15.62
N GLN A 110 -2.38 4.15 15.03
CA GLN A 110 -2.30 2.88 15.74
C GLN A 110 -0.87 2.48 16.15
N PHE A 111 0.11 2.75 15.29
CA PHE A 111 1.50 2.33 15.46
C PHE A 111 2.41 3.56 15.55
N ASP A 112 3.34 3.54 16.50
CA ASP A 112 4.41 4.55 16.54
C ASP A 112 5.44 4.26 15.44
N LEU A 113 5.26 4.95 14.31
CA LEU A 113 6.15 4.82 13.15
C LEU A 113 7.55 5.42 13.41
N GLN A 114 7.72 6.31 14.39
CA GLN A 114 9.02 6.88 14.75
C GLN A 114 9.85 5.88 15.55
N GLU A 115 9.24 5.17 16.50
CA GLU A 115 9.89 4.07 17.21
C GLU A 115 10.33 2.95 16.26
N LEU A 116 9.50 2.65 15.25
CA LEU A 116 9.86 1.67 14.21
C LEU A 116 11.08 2.12 13.40
N ALA A 117 11.23 3.40 13.08
CA ALA A 117 12.38 3.89 12.31
C ALA A 117 13.72 3.81 13.06
N GLN A 118 13.71 3.81 14.39
CA GLN A 118 14.93 3.85 15.23
C GLN A 118 15.48 2.46 15.61
N ALA A 119 14.78 1.37 15.31
CA ALA A 119 15.17 0.00 15.65
C ALA A 119 16.08 -0.68 14.60
N VAL A 120 16.91 0.09 13.87
CA VAL A 120 17.87 -0.40 12.86
C VAL A 120 19.28 0.02 13.21
#